data_AF-A0A2I0DXM8-F1
#
_entry.id   AF-A0A2I0DXM8-F1
#
_cell.length_a   1.000
_cell.length_b   1.000
_cell.length_c   1.000
_cell.angle_alpha   90.00
_cell.angle_beta   90.00
_cell.angle_gamma   90.00
#
_symmetry.space_group_name_H-M   'P 1'
#
loop_
_entity.id
_entity.type
_entity.pdbx_description
1 polymer ?
#
loop_
_entity_poly.entity_id
_entity_poly.type
_entity_poly.pdbx_seq_one_letter_code
_entity_poly.pdbx_strand_id
1 'polypeptide(L)'
;MKPLIFRIIPSKLIITAALLSIPCLSSEAIANTALDDKPQLEQQSEEYSIGVMVKAINTALENPSNDSLEIITHYGTDSRYYVMIRGWLVQVLSGVQSQYYASQDRHTHKAALAEKIEFLQQALRRIDLE
;
A
#
# COMPACT_ATOMS: atom_id res chain seq x y z
N MET A 1 7.00 51.10 6.04
CA MET A 1 5.85 50.19 5.90
C MET A 1 6.14 48.94 6.74
N LYS A 2 5.23 48.58 7.64
CA LYS A 2 5.40 47.54 8.69
C LYS A 2 5.33 46.12 8.09
N PRO A 3 6.16 45.16 8.55
CA PRO A 3 5.98 43.75 8.21
C PRO A 3 4.90 43.12 9.09
N LEU A 4 3.90 42.46 8.48
CA LEU A 4 2.95 41.61 9.19
C LEU A 4 3.56 40.24 9.44
N ILE A 5 3.87 40.01 10.71
CA ILE A 5 4.25 38.73 11.30
C ILE A 5 2.96 37.94 11.54
N PHE A 6 2.79 36.79 10.90
CA PHE A 6 1.73 35.85 11.25
C PHE A 6 2.34 34.64 11.96
N ARG A 7 2.33 34.71 13.29
CA ARG A 7 2.56 33.56 14.18
C ARG A 7 1.25 32.77 14.25
N ILE A 8 1.27 31.48 13.90
CA ILE A 8 0.22 30.54 14.29
C ILE A 8 0.81 29.54 15.27
N ILE A 9 0.07 29.38 16.37
CA ILE A 9 0.41 28.72 17.62
C ILE A 9 0.05 27.23 17.50
N PRO A 10 0.89 26.28 17.98
CA PRO A 10 0.54 24.86 18.01
C PRO A 10 -0.39 24.57 19.19
N SER A 11 -1.62 24.12 18.90
CA SER A 11 -2.59 23.69 19.92
C SER A 11 -2.30 22.25 20.33
N LYS A 12 -1.62 22.08 21.47
CA LYS A 12 -1.57 20.82 22.20
C LYS A 12 -2.91 20.65 22.92
N LEU A 13 -3.73 19.70 22.50
CA LEU A 13 -4.91 19.28 23.27
C LEU A 13 -4.56 18.01 24.04
N ILE A 14 -4.24 18.22 25.31
CA ILE A 14 -4.13 17.20 26.35
C ILE A 14 -5.55 16.86 26.77
N ILE A 15 -5.97 15.58 26.63
CA ILE A 15 -7.18 15.07 27.27
C ILE A 15 -6.73 14.01 28.27
N THR A 16 -6.73 14.41 29.53
CA THR A 16 -6.56 13.59 30.72
C THR A 16 -7.93 13.24 31.31
N ALA A 17 -7.96 12.04 31.91
CA ALA A 17 -8.89 11.57 32.94
C ALA A 17 -10.28 11.08 32.53
N ALA A 18 -10.49 9.77 32.69
CA ALA A 18 -11.53 9.25 33.57
C ALA A 18 -11.20 7.81 33.99
N LEU A 19 -10.76 7.65 35.25
CA LEU A 19 -10.83 6.39 35.98
C LEU A 19 -12.31 6.03 36.15
N LEU A 20 -12.71 4.81 35.78
CA LEU A 20 -13.81 4.13 36.44
C LEU A 20 -13.45 2.65 36.65
N SER A 21 -13.27 2.34 37.92
CA SER A 21 -13.04 1.04 38.51
C SER A 21 -14.23 0.10 38.27
N ILE A 22 -13.97 -1.11 37.81
CA ILE A 22 -14.90 -2.25 37.95
C ILE A 22 -14.11 -3.39 38.60
N PRO A 23 -14.36 -3.74 39.88
CA PRO A 23 -13.93 -5.00 40.44
C PRO A 23 -15.07 -6.01 40.23
N CYS A 24 -14.85 -7.03 39.40
CA CYS A 24 -15.68 -8.23 39.45
C CYS A 24 -14.77 -9.43 39.66
N LEU A 25 -14.91 -9.98 40.86
CA LEU A 25 -14.23 -11.13 41.39
C LEU A 25 -14.92 -12.40 40.87
N SER A 26 -14.19 -13.28 40.19
CA SER A 26 -14.55 -14.70 40.14
C SER A 26 -13.29 -15.54 39.92
N SER A 27 -12.97 -16.26 40.98
CA SER A 27 -12.00 -17.34 41.09
C SER A 27 -12.39 -18.50 40.18
N GLU A 28 -11.44 -19.02 39.40
CA GLU A 28 -11.37 -20.44 39.05
C GLU A 28 -9.96 -20.82 38.56
N ALA A 29 -9.61 -22.07 38.86
CA ALA A 29 -8.26 -22.58 39.04
C ALA A 29 -7.71 -23.30 37.79
N ILE A 30 -6.37 -23.29 37.69
CA ILE A 30 -5.46 -24.34 37.18
C ILE A 30 -5.80 -25.00 35.83
N ALA A 31 -4.92 -24.84 34.85
CA ALA A 31 -4.25 -25.97 34.17
C ALA A 31 -3.10 -25.48 33.28
N ASN A 32 -1.87 -25.75 33.72
CA ASN A 32 -0.72 -25.89 32.83
C ASN A 32 -1.07 -26.91 31.74
N THR A 33 -1.07 -26.49 30.48
CA THR A 33 -0.97 -27.41 29.35
C THR A 33 0.17 -26.97 28.46
N ALA A 34 1.20 -27.82 28.49
CA ALA A 34 2.13 -28.17 27.43
C ALA A 34 2.60 -27.04 26.49
N LEU A 35 3.88 -26.73 26.63
CA LEU A 35 4.75 -26.18 25.60
C LEU A 35 4.58 -26.98 24.30
N ASP A 36 3.76 -26.48 23.39
CA ASP A 36 3.80 -26.86 21.97
C ASP A 36 4.95 -26.06 21.34
N ASP A 37 6.19 -26.48 21.62
CA ASP A 37 7.39 -26.00 20.92
C ASP A 37 7.43 -26.63 19.53
N LYS A 38 6.46 -26.21 18.69
CA LYS A 38 6.60 -26.35 17.24
C LYS A 38 7.70 -25.38 16.83
N PRO A 39 8.68 -25.82 16.01
CA PRO A 39 9.70 -24.92 15.52
C PRO A 39 8.99 -23.77 14.82
N GLN A 40 9.10 -22.57 15.41
CA GLN A 40 8.64 -21.33 14.80
C GLN A 40 9.50 -21.09 13.57
N LEU A 41 9.08 -21.72 12.48
CA LEU A 41 9.52 -21.45 11.12
C LEU A 41 9.24 -19.95 10.94
N GLU A 42 10.31 -19.16 10.89
CA GLU A 42 10.31 -17.70 10.99
C GLU A 42 9.07 -17.09 10.33
N GLN A 43 8.07 -16.70 11.13
CA GLN A 43 6.96 -15.91 10.64
C GLN A 43 7.54 -14.54 10.31
N GLN A 44 8.00 -14.40 9.07
CA GLN A 44 8.36 -13.12 8.49
C GLN A 44 7.20 -12.17 8.72
N SER A 45 7.44 -11.06 9.41
CA SER A 45 6.35 -10.16 9.80
C SER A 45 5.61 -9.65 8.55
N GLU A 46 4.31 -9.41 8.70
CA GLU A 46 3.45 -8.96 7.61
C GLU A 46 3.99 -7.66 6.99
N GLU A 47 4.52 -6.76 7.81
CA GLU A 47 5.13 -5.51 7.38
C GLU A 47 6.32 -5.73 6.44
N TYR A 48 7.15 -6.74 6.71
CA TYR A 48 8.26 -7.07 5.82
C TYR A 48 7.74 -7.59 4.48
N SER A 49 6.75 -8.49 4.50
CA SER A 49 6.14 -9.05 3.30
C SER A 49 5.52 -7.96 2.42
N ILE A 50 4.82 -7.01 3.04
CA ILE A 50 4.29 -5.83 2.35
C ILE A 50 5.42 -5.01 1.73
N GLY A 51 6.51 -4.78 2.48
CA GLY A 51 7.67 -4.04 1.98
C GLY A 51 8.33 -4.69 0.75
N VAL A 52 8.46 -6.01 0.72
CA VAL A 52 8.98 -6.76 -0.43
C VAL A 52 8.05 -6.63 -1.63
N MET A 53 6.76 -6.84 -1.42
CA MET A 53 5.75 -6.71 -2.47
C MET A 53 5.73 -5.31 -3.06
N VAL A 54 5.70 -4.26 -2.25
CA VAL A 54 5.67 -2.87 -2.73
C VAL A 54 6.90 -2.57 -3.59
N LYS A 55 8.08 -3.03 -3.16
CA LYS A 55 9.31 -2.89 -3.97
C LYS A 55 9.20 -3.65 -5.29
N ALA A 56 8.70 -4.89 -5.28
CA ALA A 56 8.56 -5.70 -6.48
C ALA A 56 7.60 -5.04 -7.50
N ILE A 57 6.45 -4.58 -7.04
CA ILE A 57 5.47 -3.88 -7.89
C ILE A 57 6.05 -2.56 -8.41
N ASN A 58 6.76 -1.78 -7.57
CA ASN A 58 7.38 -0.54 -8.03
C ASN A 58 8.39 -0.79 -9.16
N THR A 59 9.26 -1.78 -9.00
CA THR A 59 10.23 -2.19 -10.04
C THR A 59 9.51 -2.63 -11.32
N ALA A 60 8.42 -3.38 -11.20
CA ALA A 60 7.60 -3.82 -12.33
C ALA A 60 6.93 -2.64 -13.08
N LEU A 61 6.50 -1.61 -12.35
CA LEU A 61 5.92 -0.39 -12.90
C LEU A 61 6.97 0.51 -13.59
N GLU A 62 8.22 0.43 -13.17
CA GLU A 62 9.35 1.15 -13.79
C GLU A 62 9.83 0.47 -15.07
N ASN A 63 9.69 -0.87 -15.16
CA ASN A 63 10.20 -1.67 -16.28
C ASN A 63 9.11 -2.56 -16.92
N PRO A 64 8.10 -1.96 -17.61
CA PRO A 64 7.00 -2.70 -18.22
C PRO A 64 7.47 -3.85 -19.12
N SER A 65 6.99 -5.06 -18.81
CA SER A 65 7.33 -6.31 -19.49
C SER A 65 6.31 -7.40 -19.14
N ASN A 66 6.35 -8.54 -19.84
CA ASN A 66 5.50 -9.68 -19.48
C ASN A 66 5.79 -10.19 -18.06
N ASP A 67 7.06 -10.29 -17.67
CA ASP A 67 7.46 -10.70 -16.32
C ASP A 67 6.95 -9.71 -15.25
N SER A 68 7.01 -8.41 -15.55
CA SER A 68 6.45 -7.37 -14.67
C SER A 68 4.94 -7.51 -14.48
N LEU A 69 4.26 -7.95 -15.52
CA LEU A 69 2.82 -8.20 -15.50
C LEU A 69 2.46 -9.43 -14.67
N GLU A 70 3.29 -10.47 -14.72
CA GLU A 70 3.17 -11.63 -13.83
C GLU A 70 3.38 -11.25 -12.37
N ILE A 71 4.37 -10.41 -12.06
CA ILE A 71 4.61 -9.90 -10.70
C ILE A 71 3.38 -9.12 -10.19
N ILE A 72 2.86 -8.19 -11.00
CA ILE A 72 1.69 -7.40 -10.61
C ILE A 72 0.47 -8.30 -10.45
N THR A 73 0.29 -9.30 -11.31
CA THR A 73 -0.82 -10.25 -11.21
C THR A 73 -0.71 -11.09 -9.94
N HIS A 74 0.47 -11.65 -9.67
CA HIS A 74 0.72 -12.50 -8.51
C HIS A 74 0.35 -11.82 -7.18
N TYR A 75 0.80 -10.57 -7.00
CA TYR A 75 0.45 -9.82 -5.79
C TYR A 75 -0.95 -9.22 -5.85
N GLY A 76 -1.37 -8.79 -7.04
CA GLY A 76 -2.63 -8.11 -7.26
C GLY A 76 -3.86 -8.99 -7.07
N THR A 77 -3.76 -10.30 -7.30
CA THR A 77 -4.85 -11.26 -7.04
C THR A 77 -4.85 -11.80 -5.61
N ASP A 78 -3.85 -11.46 -4.79
CA ASP A 78 -3.89 -11.76 -3.36
C ASP A 78 -4.96 -10.89 -2.69
N SER A 79 -6.02 -11.53 -2.20
CA SER A 79 -7.15 -10.86 -1.54
C SER A 79 -6.75 -9.90 -0.40
N ARG A 80 -5.62 -10.14 0.28
CA ARG A 80 -5.10 -9.29 1.35
C ARG A 80 -4.65 -7.92 0.84
N TYR A 81 -4.15 -7.87 -0.39
CA TYR A 81 -3.51 -6.68 -0.96
C TYR A 81 -4.27 -6.13 -2.18
N TYR A 82 -5.24 -6.87 -2.73
CA TYR A 82 -6.00 -6.51 -3.94
C TYR A 82 -6.46 -5.06 -3.96
N VAL A 83 -7.18 -4.61 -2.91
CA VAL A 83 -7.73 -3.24 -2.85
C VAL A 83 -6.62 -2.18 -2.89
N MET A 84 -5.51 -2.43 -2.18
CA MET A 84 -4.38 -1.52 -2.13
C MET A 84 -3.67 -1.45 -3.49
N ILE A 85 -3.35 -2.60 -4.08
CA ILE A 85 -2.63 -2.69 -5.35
C ILE A 85 -3.49 -2.10 -6.46
N ARG A 86 -4.76 -2.47 -6.55
CA ARG A 86 -5.69 -1.92 -7.54
C ARG A 86 -5.81 -0.40 -7.43
N GLY A 87 -6.01 0.11 -6.21
CA GLY A 87 -6.07 1.56 -5.97
C GLY A 87 -4.79 2.27 -6.43
N TRP A 88 -3.63 1.69 -6.12
CA TRP A 88 -2.34 2.22 -6.56
C TRP A 88 -2.19 2.22 -8.09
N LEU A 89 -2.51 1.11 -8.77
CA LEU A 89 -2.44 1.02 -10.23
C LEU A 89 -3.36 2.03 -10.92
N VAL A 90 -4.58 2.24 -10.41
CA VAL A 90 -5.51 3.25 -10.92
C VAL A 90 -4.92 4.66 -10.76
N GLN A 91 -4.33 4.96 -9.61
CA GLN A 91 -3.71 6.28 -9.37
C GLN A 91 -2.51 6.51 -10.29
N VAL A 92 -1.66 5.50 -10.50
CA VAL A 92 -0.54 5.56 -11.43
C VAL A 92 -1.04 5.77 -12.86
N LEU A 93 -2.05 5.00 -13.30
CA LEU A 93 -2.67 5.15 -14.62
C LEU A 93 -3.19 6.58 -14.83
N SER A 94 -3.94 7.12 -13.88
CA SER A 94 -4.45 8.49 -13.95
C SER A 94 -3.30 9.51 -14.07
N GLY A 95 -2.21 9.32 -13.34
CA GLY A 95 -1.04 10.19 -13.41
C GLY A 95 -0.31 10.12 -14.75
N VAL A 96 -0.16 8.93 -15.33
CA VAL A 96 0.45 8.75 -16.65
C VAL A 96 -0.44 9.32 -17.76
N GLN A 97 -1.76 9.12 -17.68
CA GLN A 97 -2.73 9.72 -18.60
C GLN A 97 -2.67 11.24 -18.56
N SER A 98 -2.62 11.84 -17.37
CA SER A 98 -2.47 13.30 -17.23
C SER A 98 -1.21 13.81 -17.92
N GLN A 99 -0.07 13.12 -17.76
CA GLN A 99 1.18 13.48 -18.43
C GLN A 99 1.07 13.32 -19.96
N TYR A 100 0.44 12.23 -20.42
CA TYR A 100 0.23 11.97 -21.83
C TYR A 100 -0.55 13.11 -22.50
N TYR A 101 -1.67 13.52 -21.91
CA TYR A 101 -2.51 14.61 -22.44
C TYR A 101 -1.86 15.99 -22.33
N ALA A 102 -1.02 16.22 -21.32
CA ALA A 102 -0.27 17.47 -21.17
C ALA A 102 0.98 17.56 -22.08
N SER A 103 1.44 16.43 -22.64
CA SER A 103 2.66 16.38 -23.44
C SER A 103 2.45 17.00 -24.83
N GLN A 104 3.22 18.05 -25.14
CA GLN A 104 3.30 18.64 -26.48
C GLN A 104 4.35 17.89 -27.31
N ASP A 105 3.93 17.29 -28.43
CA ASP A 105 4.63 16.69 -29.60
C ASP A 105 6.08 16.16 -29.48
N ARG A 106 6.56 15.85 -28.28
CA ARG A 106 7.73 15.01 -28.08
C ARG A 106 7.33 13.56 -28.38
N HIS A 107 7.30 13.22 -29.66
CA HIS A 107 6.81 11.94 -30.19
C HIS A 107 7.31 10.73 -29.40
N THR A 108 8.61 10.69 -29.07
CA THR A 108 9.22 9.60 -28.29
C THR A 108 8.70 9.51 -26.85
N HIS A 109 8.58 10.65 -26.16
CA HIS A 109 8.07 10.68 -24.79
C HIS A 109 6.58 10.33 -24.74
N LYS A 110 5.80 10.84 -25.70
CA LYS A 110 4.37 10.56 -25.81
C LYS A 110 4.11 9.09 -26.15
N ALA A 111 4.95 8.47 -26.99
CA ALA A 111 4.91 7.04 -27.27
C ALA A 111 5.19 6.20 -26.02
N ALA A 112 6.24 6.51 -25.26
CA ALA A 112 6.56 5.81 -24.01
C ALA A 112 5.42 5.93 -22.97
N LEU A 113 4.76 7.09 -22.89
CA LEU A 113 3.59 7.26 -22.04
C LEU A 113 2.39 6.43 -22.52
N ALA A 114 2.16 6.31 -23.83
CA ALA A 114 1.11 5.46 -24.40
C ALA A 114 1.35 3.98 -24.08
N GLU A 115 2.58 3.47 -24.29
CA GLU A 115 2.95 2.10 -23.95
C GLU A 115 2.72 1.82 -22.46
N LYS A 116 3.09 2.77 -21.59
CA LYS A 116 2.85 2.63 -20.14
C LYS A 116 1.37 2.64 -19.78
N ILE A 117 0.54 3.41 -20.47
CA ILE A 117 -0.93 3.39 -20.31
C ILE A 117 -1.48 2.01 -20.68
N GLU A 118 -1.08 1.47 -21.83
CA GLU A 118 -1.55 0.16 -22.29
C GLU A 118 -1.15 -0.95 -21.32
N PHE A 119 0.10 -0.94 -20.86
CA PHE A 119 0.59 -1.88 -19.84
C PHE A 119 -0.26 -1.81 -18.55
N LEU A 120 -0.50 -0.62 -18.02
CA LEU A 120 -1.30 -0.42 -16.79
C LEU A 120 -2.75 -0.87 -16.96
N GLN A 121 -3.36 -0.60 -18.12
CA GLN A 121 -4.70 -1.08 -18.44
C GLN A 121 -4.75 -2.61 -18.52
N GLN A 122 -3.72 -3.24 -19.09
CA GLN A 122 -3.61 -4.68 -19.16
C GLN A 122 -3.41 -5.31 -17.77
N ALA A 123 -2.59 -4.69 -16.91
CA ALA A 123 -2.39 -5.11 -15.53
C ALA A 123 -3.69 -5.05 -14.72
N LEU A 124 -4.40 -3.92 -14.78
CA LEU A 124 -5.70 -3.77 -14.13
C LEU A 124 -6.70 -4.82 -14.61
N ARG A 125 -6.77 -5.08 -15.91
CA ARG A 125 -7.65 -6.12 -16.46
C ARG A 125 -7.31 -7.50 -15.93
N ARG A 126 -6.03 -7.88 -15.84
CA ARG A 126 -5.62 -9.19 -15.34
C ARG A 126 -6.00 -9.40 -13.88
N ILE A 127 -5.81 -8.39 -13.03
CA ILE A 127 -6.13 -8.52 -11.60
C ILE A 127 -7.62 -8.47 -11.31
N ASP A 128 -8.44 -7.90 -12.20
CA ASP A 128 -9.89 -7.79 -12.04
C ASP A 128 -10.66 -9.01 -12.60
N LEU A 129 -10.00 -9.93 -13.33
CA LEU A 129 -10.63 -11.08 -14.00
C LEU A 129 -10.53 -12.41 -13.24
N GLU A 130 -9.68 -12.50 -12.21
CA GLU A 130 -9.54 -13.66 -11.31
C GLU A 130 -10.35 -13.45 -10.03
#